data_AF-A0A7Y5UT94-F1
#
_entry.id   AF-A0A7Y5UT94-F1
#
_cell.length_a   1.000
_cell.length_b   1.000
_cell.length_c   1.000
_cell.angle_alpha   90.00
_cell.angle_beta   90.00
_cell.angle_gamma   90.00
#
_symmetry.space_group_name_H-M   'P 1'
#
loop_
_entity.id
_entity.type
_entity.pdbx_description
1 polymer ?
#
loop_
_entity_poly.entity_id
_entity_poly.type
_entity_poly.pdbx_seq_one_letter_code
_entity_poly.pdbx_strand_id
1 'polypeptide(L)'
;MLVRSLMLALLASAVPPLVDGPADVARIREATKELRAKPELKNDEKVVGEWLDTLWKAADEAKDDKEAWSALILAQEVAEQCTTTKAKEWRAKVRTRALERFADDAERMLALLRVSGGEETRAAVLAVTKNPSVKAAAHWADANSLMAKQKKEKLSEAEQKKLDGILKLLQGELGSALDARGRKWGDVVAGKLRATNDLVIGKVAPEIEGTDLDGQPFKLSDYRGKIVVLDFWGNW
;
A
#
# COMPACT_ATOMS: atom_id res chain seq x y z
N MET A 1 30.99 40.06 11.30
CA MET A 1 30.56 41.07 10.31
C MET A 1 31.21 40.72 8.98
N LEU A 2 30.39 40.47 7.95
CA LEU A 2 30.70 40.38 6.50
C LEU A 2 31.85 39.40 6.15
N VAL A 3 31.65 38.21 5.58
CA VAL A 3 31.16 37.96 4.21
C VAL A 3 30.60 36.51 4.10
N ARG A 4 29.53 36.20 4.83
CA ARG A 4 28.72 34.98 4.59
C ARG A 4 27.20 35.24 4.50
N SER A 5 26.81 36.51 4.53
CA SER A 5 25.40 36.96 4.46
C SER A 5 24.97 37.44 3.06
N LEU A 6 25.69 37.08 1.99
CA LEU A 6 25.36 37.56 0.63
C LEU A 6 25.23 36.47 -0.44
N MET A 7 24.98 35.22 -0.05
CA MET A 7 24.57 34.15 -0.98
C MET A 7 23.40 33.31 -0.45
N LEU A 8 22.55 33.93 0.38
CA LEU A 8 21.29 33.34 0.87
C LEU A 8 20.05 34.05 0.29
N ALA A 9 20.21 34.77 -0.83
CA ALA A 9 19.14 35.53 -1.49
C ALA A 9 18.99 35.18 -2.99
N LEU A 10 19.49 34.03 -3.44
CA LEU A 10 19.37 33.61 -4.84
C LEU A 10 19.28 32.08 -4.98
N LEU A 11 18.30 31.48 -4.29
CA LEU A 11 17.66 30.21 -4.71
C LEU A 11 16.16 30.30 -4.42
N ALA A 12 15.54 31.38 -4.90
CA ALA A 12 14.14 31.29 -5.31
C ALA A 12 14.11 30.60 -6.69
N SER A 13 13.20 29.63 -6.81
CA SER A 13 12.79 28.91 -8.03
C SER A 13 13.75 27.84 -8.59
N ALA A 14 13.46 26.59 -8.25
CA ALA A 14 13.71 25.46 -9.16
C ALA A 14 12.65 24.36 -9.05
N VAL A 15 11.43 24.70 -8.60
CA VAL A 15 10.25 24.07 -9.20
C VAL A 15 9.92 24.98 -10.39
N PRO A 16 10.15 24.55 -11.64
CA PRO A 16 9.75 25.35 -12.80
C PRO A 16 8.26 25.66 -12.70
N PRO A 17 7.80 26.81 -13.22
CA PRO A 17 6.37 27.13 -13.21
C PRO A 17 5.59 25.96 -13.82
N LEU A 18 4.57 25.51 -13.11
CA LEU A 18 3.66 24.48 -13.59
C LEU A 18 2.88 25.12 -14.76
N VAL A 19 3.10 24.61 -15.97
CA VAL A 19 2.44 25.03 -17.20
C VAL A 19 1.45 23.94 -17.57
N ASP A 20 0.17 24.21 -17.30
CA ASP A 20 -0.99 23.31 -17.45
C ASP A 20 -0.77 22.17 -18.47
N GLY A 21 -0.57 20.94 -17.98
CA GLY A 21 -0.54 19.75 -18.82
C GLY A 21 0.20 18.53 -18.24
N PRO A 22 0.32 17.42 -19.02
CA PRO A 22 0.97 16.18 -18.58
C PRO A 22 2.44 16.34 -18.13
N ALA A 23 3.13 17.39 -18.62
CA ALA A 23 4.48 17.73 -18.21
C ALA A 23 4.56 18.15 -16.74
N ASP A 24 3.51 18.78 -16.21
CA ASP A 24 3.46 19.19 -14.80
C ASP A 24 3.23 18.02 -13.87
N VAL A 25 2.37 17.07 -14.25
CA VAL A 25 2.18 15.82 -13.50
C VAL A 25 3.52 15.07 -13.38
N ALA A 26 4.30 15.03 -14.46
CA ALA A 26 5.63 14.43 -14.44
C ALA A 26 6.61 15.19 -13.54
N ARG A 27 6.63 16.53 -13.59
CA ARG A 27 7.47 17.37 -12.72
C ARG A 27 7.12 17.19 -11.25
N ILE A 28 5.84 17.22 -10.91
CA ILE A 28 5.37 16.99 -9.54
C ILE A 28 5.76 15.58 -9.09
N ARG A 29 5.63 14.57 -9.94
CA ARG A 29 6.06 13.20 -9.63
C ARG A 29 7.56 13.09 -9.32
N GLU A 30 8.41 13.81 -10.04
CA GLU A 30 9.83 13.84 -9.71
C GLU A 30 10.07 14.59 -8.39
N ALA A 31 9.38 15.72 -8.18
CA ALA A 31 9.49 16.48 -6.95
C ALA A 31 9.00 15.69 -5.71
N THR A 32 7.97 14.85 -5.83
CA THR A 32 7.48 14.04 -4.71
C THR A 32 8.51 13.01 -4.23
N LYS A 33 9.40 12.52 -5.11
CA LYS A 33 10.49 11.62 -4.71
C LYS A 33 11.48 12.30 -3.76
N GLU A 34 11.62 13.62 -3.85
CA GLU A 34 12.52 14.39 -2.99
C GLU A 34 11.92 14.72 -1.61
N LEU A 35 10.61 14.52 -1.39
CA LEU A 35 9.95 14.85 -0.12
C LEU A 35 10.58 14.16 1.08
N ARG A 36 11.21 12.99 0.90
CA ARG A 36 11.96 12.32 1.98
C ARG A 36 13.24 13.07 2.35
N ALA A 37 13.92 13.65 1.37
CA ALA A 37 15.17 14.38 1.55
C ALA A 37 14.94 15.85 1.95
N LYS A 38 13.77 16.41 1.60
CA LYS A 38 13.38 17.81 1.82
C LYS A 38 12.08 17.88 2.65
N PRO A 39 12.11 17.55 3.95
CA PRO A 39 10.92 17.52 4.79
C PRO A 39 10.21 18.87 4.94
N GLU A 40 10.91 19.98 4.72
CA GLU A 40 10.34 21.33 4.70
C GLU A 40 9.23 21.49 3.65
N LEU A 41 9.35 20.82 2.49
CA LEU A 41 8.35 20.87 1.43
C LEU A 41 7.03 20.21 1.85
N LYS A 42 7.07 19.23 2.77
CA LYS A 42 5.86 18.56 3.27
C LYS A 42 4.95 19.47 4.09
N ASN A 43 5.49 20.60 4.55
CA ASN A 43 4.84 21.55 5.43
C ASN A 43 4.63 22.92 4.75
N ASP A 44 5.08 23.07 3.50
CA ASP A 44 4.89 24.30 2.74
C ASP A 44 3.48 24.33 2.13
N GLU A 45 2.60 25.10 2.75
CA GLU A 45 1.19 25.23 2.35
C GLU A 45 1.04 25.70 0.90
N LYS A 46 1.94 26.59 0.45
CA LYS A 46 1.88 27.14 -0.90
C LYS A 46 2.28 26.08 -1.92
N VAL A 47 3.44 25.43 -1.72
CA VAL A 47 3.95 24.40 -2.65
C VAL A 47 2.98 23.23 -2.74
N VAL A 48 2.57 22.68 -1.60
CA VAL A 48 1.64 21.55 -1.56
C VAL A 48 0.29 21.93 -2.15
N GLY A 49 -0.18 23.14 -1.86
CA GLY A 49 -1.42 23.65 -2.41
C GLY A 49 -1.41 23.80 -3.93
N GLU A 50 -0.34 24.35 -4.50
CA GLU A 50 -0.16 24.50 -5.95
C GLU A 50 -0.08 23.12 -6.64
N TRP A 51 0.64 22.16 -6.05
CA TRP A 51 0.71 20.79 -6.59
C TRP A 51 -0.65 20.12 -6.63
N LEU A 52 -1.40 20.19 -5.52
CA LEU A 52 -2.73 19.59 -5.44
C LEU A 52 -3.70 20.22 -6.44
N ASP A 53 -3.75 21.55 -6.55
CA ASP A 53 -4.58 22.25 -7.54
C ASP A 53 -4.24 21.83 -8.97
N THR A 54 -2.95 21.77 -9.29
CA THR A 54 -2.44 21.38 -10.61
C THR A 54 -2.83 19.95 -10.95
N LEU A 55 -2.65 19.01 -10.02
CA LEU A 55 -3.00 17.60 -10.23
C LEU A 55 -4.52 17.41 -10.37
N TRP A 56 -5.32 18.20 -9.64
CA TRP A 56 -6.77 18.17 -9.79
C TRP A 56 -7.21 18.62 -11.17
N LYS A 57 -6.70 19.78 -11.61
CA LYS A 57 -6.97 20.30 -12.95
C LYS A 57 -6.55 19.30 -14.03
N ALA A 58 -5.36 18.72 -13.90
CA ALA A 58 -4.87 17.69 -14.82
C ALA A 58 -5.76 16.45 -14.85
N ALA A 59 -6.40 16.08 -13.73
CA ALA A 59 -7.36 14.97 -13.69
C ALA A 59 -8.68 15.32 -14.39
N ASP A 60 -9.17 16.55 -14.24
CA ASP A 60 -10.41 17.02 -14.87
C ASP A 60 -10.26 17.26 -16.38
N GLU A 61 -9.07 17.68 -16.82
CA GLU A 61 -8.73 17.93 -18.23
C GLU A 61 -8.12 16.70 -18.93
N ALA A 62 -8.02 15.57 -18.23
CA ALA A 62 -7.40 14.36 -18.76
C ALA A 62 -8.12 13.85 -20.02
N LYS A 63 -7.33 13.41 -21.02
CA LYS A 63 -7.91 12.92 -22.28
C LYS A 63 -8.47 11.49 -22.18
N ASP A 64 -8.03 10.74 -21.17
CA ASP A 64 -8.40 9.36 -20.94
C ASP A 64 -8.31 8.98 -19.45
N ASP A 65 -8.87 7.82 -19.11
CA ASP A 65 -8.90 7.31 -17.73
C ASP A 65 -7.50 6.97 -17.18
N LYS A 66 -6.49 6.78 -18.04
CA LYS A 66 -5.11 6.50 -17.60
C LYS A 66 -4.46 7.79 -17.11
N GLU A 67 -4.61 8.89 -17.84
CA GLU A 67 -4.14 10.22 -17.44
C GLU A 67 -4.87 10.72 -16.20
N ALA A 68 -6.20 10.59 -16.17
CA ALA A 68 -7.01 10.98 -15.01
C ALA A 68 -6.56 10.24 -13.74
N TRP A 69 -6.39 8.92 -13.85
CA TRP A 69 -5.91 8.10 -12.74
C TRP A 69 -4.50 8.48 -12.29
N SER A 70 -3.58 8.69 -13.24
CA SER A 70 -2.20 9.07 -12.98
C SER A 70 -2.08 10.37 -12.17
N ALA A 71 -2.95 11.35 -12.46
CA ALA A 71 -3.01 12.60 -11.71
C ALA A 71 -3.64 12.40 -10.32
N LEU A 72 -4.78 11.70 -10.22
CA LEU A 72 -5.48 11.46 -8.95
C LEU A 72 -4.65 10.64 -7.96
N ILE A 73 -3.98 9.57 -8.39
CA ILE A 73 -3.19 8.74 -7.47
C ILE A 73 -1.98 9.50 -6.93
N LEU A 74 -1.37 10.37 -7.75
CA LEU A 74 -0.29 11.24 -7.33
C LEU A 74 -0.80 12.33 -6.37
N ALA A 75 -1.99 12.88 -6.60
CA ALA A 75 -2.61 13.84 -5.69
C ALA A 75 -2.89 13.20 -4.33
N GLN A 76 -3.38 11.94 -4.30
CA GLN A 76 -3.57 11.20 -3.07
C GLN A 76 -2.23 10.99 -2.36
N GLU A 77 -1.17 10.60 -3.09
CA GLU A 77 0.17 10.41 -2.54
C GLU A 77 0.72 11.69 -1.89
N VAL A 78 0.57 12.85 -2.57
CA VAL A 78 0.94 14.16 -2.00
C VAL A 78 0.13 14.44 -0.74
N ALA A 79 -1.19 14.26 -0.78
CA ALA A 79 -2.08 14.54 0.34
C ALA A 79 -1.77 13.66 1.57
N GLU A 80 -1.37 12.39 1.37
CA GLU A 80 -0.96 11.49 2.46
C GLU A 80 0.42 11.83 3.05
N GLN A 81 1.37 12.27 2.21
CA GLN A 81 2.74 12.54 2.65
C GLN A 81 2.93 13.90 3.32
N CYS A 82 2.05 14.86 3.03
CA CYS A 82 2.14 16.23 3.50
C CYS A 82 1.22 16.48 4.72
N THR A 83 1.59 17.45 5.56
CA THR A 83 0.88 17.75 6.82
C THR A 83 0.12 19.08 6.82
N THR A 84 0.18 19.81 5.71
CA THR A 84 -0.50 21.08 5.45
C THR A 84 -2.01 20.96 5.63
N THR A 85 -2.69 22.09 5.87
CA THR A 85 -4.14 22.12 6.02
C THR A 85 -4.80 21.64 4.73
N LYS A 86 -4.32 22.15 3.59
CA LYS A 86 -4.80 21.75 2.26
C LYS A 86 -4.58 20.26 1.98
N ALA A 87 -3.45 19.66 2.35
CA ALA A 87 -3.25 18.23 2.19
C ALA A 87 -4.32 17.41 2.93
N LYS A 88 -4.66 17.78 4.18
CA LYS A 88 -5.69 17.08 4.97
C LYS A 88 -7.07 17.16 4.33
N GLU A 89 -7.48 18.35 3.88
CA GLU A 89 -8.75 18.58 3.18
C GLU A 89 -8.85 17.74 1.90
N TRP A 90 -7.72 17.60 1.20
CA TRP A 90 -7.68 16.96 -0.10
C TRP A 90 -7.69 15.43 -0.06
N ARG A 91 -7.28 14.79 1.04
CA ARG A 91 -7.31 13.31 1.16
C ARG A 91 -8.68 12.74 0.87
N ALA A 92 -9.73 13.32 1.44
CA ALA A 92 -11.10 12.87 1.21
C ALA A 92 -11.59 13.26 -0.18
N LYS A 93 -11.30 14.49 -0.62
CA LYS A 93 -11.72 15.01 -1.93
C LYS A 93 -11.19 14.17 -3.09
N VAL A 94 -9.88 13.91 -3.12
CA VAL A 94 -9.23 13.10 -4.16
C VAL A 94 -9.72 11.66 -4.13
N ARG A 95 -9.81 11.06 -2.94
CA ARG A 95 -10.35 9.72 -2.76
C ARG A 95 -11.76 9.58 -3.30
N THR A 96 -12.67 10.49 -2.96
CA THR A 96 -14.06 10.45 -3.46
C THR A 96 -14.10 10.50 -4.98
N ARG A 97 -13.36 11.42 -5.60
CA ARG A 97 -13.28 11.54 -7.07
C ARG A 97 -12.75 10.27 -7.73
N ALA A 98 -11.71 9.67 -7.16
CA ALA A 98 -11.15 8.41 -7.63
C ALA A 98 -12.17 7.26 -7.54
N LEU A 99 -12.92 7.19 -6.44
CA LEU A 99 -13.93 6.16 -6.21
C LEU A 99 -15.14 6.29 -7.14
N GLU A 100 -15.64 7.50 -7.39
CA GLU A 100 -16.77 7.75 -8.31
C GLU A 100 -16.55 7.16 -9.71
N ARG A 101 -15.29 7.12 -10.15
CA ARG A 101 -14.91 6.70 -11.51
C ARG A 101 -14.32 5.29 -11.55
N PHE A 102 -13.58 4.87 -10.53
CA PHE A 102 -12.70 3.70 -10.59
C PHE A 102 -12.95 2.66 -9.49
N ALA A 103 -14.03 2.76 -8.71
CA ALA A 103 -14.32 1.86 -7.59
C ALA A 103 -14.23 0.36 -7.91
N ASP A 104 -14.51 -0.05 -9.15
CA ASP A 104 -14.49 -1.45 -9.59
C ASP A 104 -13.23 -1.86 -10.38
N ASP A 105 -12.30 -0.94 -10.60
CA ASP A 105 -11.02 -1.23 -11.24
C ASP A 105 -10.03 -1.79 -10.21
N ALA A 106 -9.75 -3.09 -10.32
CA ALA A 106 -8.90 -3.78 -9.35
C ALA A 106 -7.48 -3.22 -9.31
N GLU A 107 -6.86 -2.93 -10.45
CA GLU A 107 -5.49 -2.42 -10.49
C GLU A 107 -5.40 -1.06 -9.79
N ARG A 108 -6.33 -0.16 -10.13
CA ARG A 108 -6.39 1.19 -9.56
C ARG A 108 -6.71 1.17 -8.07
N MET A 109 -7.70 0.41 -7.63
CA MET A 109 -8.07 0.38 -6.21
C MET A 109 -7.02 -0.29 -5.34
N LEU A 110 -6.31 -1.31 -5.84
CA LEU A 110 -5.18 -1.89 -5.13
C LEU A 110 -4.03 -0.87 -4.99
N ALA A 111 -3.80 -0.03 -6.00
CA ALA A 111 -2.84 1.07 -5.90
C ALA A 111 -3.29 2.14 -4.89
N LEU A 112 -4.58 2.51 -4.85
CA LEU A 112 -5.12 3.44 -3.84
C LEU A 112 -4.96 2.90 -2.42
N LEU A 113 -5.32 1.64 -2.19
CA LEU A 113 -5.17 0.98 -0.88
C LEU A 113 -3.71 0.89 -0.43
N ARG A 114 -2.75 0.88 -1.37
CA ARG A 114 -1.32 0.95 -1.05
C ARG A 114 -0.87 2.37 -0.66
N VAL A 115 -1.40 3.40 -1.32
CA VAL A 115 -1.02 4.80 -1.10
C VAL A 115 -1.70 5.39 0.14
N SER A 116 -3.00 5.16 0.31
CA SER A 116 -3.86 5.71 1.36
C SER A 116 -4.62 4.59 2.07
N GLY A 117 -3.94 3.53 2.48
CA GLY A 117 -4.58 2.32 3.02
C GLY A 117 -5.20 2.42 4.41
N GLY A 118 -5.45 3.63 4.93
CA GLY A 118 -6.03 3.85 6.26
C GLY A 118 -7.48 3.38 6.39
N GLU A 119 -8.00 3.35 7.62
CA GLU A 119 -9.36 2.84 7.91
C GLU A 119 -10.44 3.58 7.11
N GLU A 120 -10.37 4.91 7.03
CA GLU A 120 -11.32 5.72 6.25
C GLU A 120 -11.34 5.34 4.78
N THR A 121 -10.18 5.12 4.16
CA THR A 121 -10.11 4.75 2.75
C THR A 121 -10.63 3.34 2.52
N ARG A 122 -10.32 2.39 3.41
CA ARG A 122 -10.86 1.02 3.32
C ARG A 122 -12.38 1.03 3.45
N ALA A 123 -12.92 1.78 4.39
CA ALA A 123 -14.37 1.95 4.55
C ALA A 123 -15.01 2.58 3.32
N ALA A 124 -14.41 3.65 2.78
CA ALA A 124 -14.91 4.31 1.57
C ALA A 124 -14.90 3.39 0.35
N VAL A 125 -13.82 2.64 0.13
CA VAL A 125 -13.72 1.63 -0.94
C VAL A 125 -14.81 0.57 -0.80
N LEU A 126 -14.94 -0.02 0.40
CA LEU A 126 -15.92 -1.09 0.67
C LEU A 126 -17.38 -0.63 0.50
N ALA A 127 -17.66 0.65 0.72
CA ALA A 127 -19.00 1.21 0.56
C ALA A 127 -19.47 1.28 -0.90
N VAL A 128 -18.55 1.35 -1.87
CA VAL A 128 -18.89 1.63 -3.27
C VAL A 128 -18.48 0.52 -4.24
N THR A 129 -17.44 -0.25 -3.92
CA THR A 129 -16.94 -1.28 -4.84
C THR A 129 -17.84 -2.52 -4.86
N LYS A 130 -18.07 -3.03 -6.07
CA LYS A 130 -18.68 -4.34 -6.36
C LYS A 130 -17.62 -5.37 -6.70
N ASN A 131 -16.40 -4.96 -7.05
CA ASN A 131 -15.32 -5.85 -7.43
C ASN A 131 -14.85 -6.73 -6.23
N PRO A 132 -14.93 -8.07 -6.33
CA PRO A 132 -14.60 -8.96 -5.22
C PRO A 132 -13.11 -8.94 -4.85
N SER A 133 -12.20 -8.73 -5.81
CA SER A 133 -10.76 -8.59 -5.53
C SER A 133 -10.46 -7.34 -4.73
N VAL A 134 -11.17 -6.24 -5.02
CA VAL A 134 -11.03 -4.98 -4.28
C VAL A 134 -11.59 -5.12 -2.86
N LYS A 135 -12.78 -5.71 -2.70
CA LYS A 135 -13.36 -6.01 -1.38
C LYS A 135 -12.41 -6.86 -0.54
N ALA A 136 -11.87 -7.92 -1.15
CA ALA A 136 -10.98 -8.84 -0.48
C ALA A 136 -9.69 -8.15 -0.01
N ALA A 137 -9.10 -7.29 -0.84
CA ALA A 137 -7.89 -6.55 -0.45
C ALA A 137 -8.14 -5.55 0.69
N ALA A 138 -9.27 -4.84 0.68
CA ALA A 138 -9.63 -3.92 1.76
C ALA A 138 -9.86 -4.67 3.08
N HIS A 139 -10.61 -5.77 3.05
CA HIS A 139 -10.81 -6.62 4.23
C HIS A 139 -9.50 -7.27 4.71
N TRP A 140 -8.63 -7.70 3.79
CA TRP A 140 -7.33 -8.26 4.16
C TRP A 140 -6.44 -7.26 4.89
N ALA A 141 -6.47 -5.99 4.49
CA ALA A 141 -5.76 -4.94 5.20
C ALA A 141 -6.29 -4.77 6.64
N ASP A 142 -7.62 -4.80 6.85
CA ASP A 142 -8.21 -4.82 8.20
C ASP A 142 -7.74 -6.04 9.02
N ALA A 143 -7.79 -7.24 8.44
CA ALA A 143 -7.36 -8.47 9.11
C ALA A 143 -5.88 -8.41 9.49
N ASN A 144 -5.01 -7.90 8.61
CA ASN A 144 -3.59 -7.74 8.93
C ASN A 144 -3.34 -6.77 10.07
N SER A 145 -4.08 -5.64 10.13
CA SER A 145 -3.99 -4.72 11.26
C SER A 145 -4.41 -5.39 12.58
N LEU A 146 -5.50 -6.15 12.58
CA LEU A 146 -5.97 -6.89 13.76
C LEU A 146 -4.99 -8.00 14.17
N MET A 147 -4.48 -8.79 13.23
CA MET A 147 -3.46 -9.81 13.51
C MET A 147 -2.16 -9.19 14.03
N ALA A 148 -1.75 -8.03 13.51
CA ALA A 148 -0.57 -7.31 14.01
C ALA A 148 -0.78 -6.79 15.43
N LYS A 149 -1.99 -6.31 15.76
CA LYS A 149 -2.39 -5.93 17.12
C LYS A 149 -2.39 -7.14 18.05
N GLN A 150 -2.99 -8.26 17.63
CA GLN A 150 -3.08 -9.51 18.40
C GLN A 150 -1.71 -10.04 18.84
N LYS A 151 -0.66 -9.82 18.03
CA LYS A 151 0.72 -10.21 18.38
C LYS A 151 1.31 -9.40 19.54
N LYS A 152 0.82 -8.18 19.77
CA LYS A 152 1.33 -7.27 20.79
C LYS A 152 0.48 -7.31 22.05
N GLU A 153 -0.83 -7.47 21.88
CA GLU A 153 -1.81 -7.43 22.96
C GLU A 153 -3.05 -8.25 22.63
N LYS A 154 -3.82 -8.58 23.66
CA LYS A 154 -5.08 -9.30 23.50
C LYS A 154 -6.11 -8.42 22.78
N LEU A 155 -6.71 -8.94 21.70
CA LEU A 155 -7.84 -8.27 21.05
C LEU A 155 -9.06 -8.23 21.97
N SER A 156 -9.84 -7.15 21.88
CA SER A 156 -11.18 -7.12 22.46
C SER A 156 -12.09 -8.17 21.78
N GLU A 157 -13.19 -8.52 22.42
CA GLU A 157 -14.15 -9.49 21.86
C GLU A 157 -14.71 -9.03 20.49
N ALA A 158 -15.00 -7.73 20.36
CA ALA A 158 -15.47 -7.14 19.11
C ALA A 158 -14.42 -7.22 18.00
N GLU A 159 -13.15 -6.97 18.34
CA GLU A 159 -12.03 -7.05 17.39
C GLU A 159 -11.76 -8.50 16.96
N GLN A 160 -11.80 -9.44 17.90
CA GLN A 160 -11.66 -10.86 17.60
C GLN A 160 -12.79 -11.33 16.67
N LYS A 161 -14.04 -10.98 16.98
CA LYS A 161 -15.20 -11.28 16.14
C LYS A 161 -15.08 -10.67 14.73
N LYS A 162 -14.57 -9.44 14.63
CA LYS A 162 -14.30 -8.78 13.35
C LYS A 162 -13.24 -9.54 12.56
N LEU A 163 -12.12 -9.92 13.19
CA LEU A 163 -11.06 -10.70 12.55
C LEU A 163 -11.59 -12.05 12.04
N ASP A 164 -12.28 -12.81 12.88
CA ASP A 164 -12.82 -14.12 12.51
C ASP A 164 -13.82 -14.02 11.36
N GLY A 165 -14.68 -13.00 11.38
CA GLY A 165 -15.63 -12.72 10.31
C GLY A 165 -14.94 -12.41 8.98
N ILE A 166 -13.88 -11.60 9.01
CA ILE A 166 -13.09 -11.28 7.80
C ILE A 166 -12.39 -12.53 7.26
N LEU A 167 -11.74 -13.32 8.12
CA LEU A 167 -11.03 -14.53 7.70
C LEU A 167 -12.00 -15.53 7.06
N LYS A 168 -13.18 -15.72 7.65
CA LYS A 168 -14.24 -16.56 7.08
C LYS A 168 -14.72 -16.03 5.73
N LEU A 169 -14.92 -14.72 5.59
CA LEU A 169 -15.33 -14.10 4.34
C LEU A 169 -14.30 -14.34 3.23
N LEU A 170 -13.01 -14.14 3.54
CA LEU A 170 -11.90 -14.32 2.60
C LEU A 170 -11.62 -15.79 2.25
N GLN A 171 -11.97 -16.74 3.13
CA GLN A 171 -11.89 -18.16 2.81
C GLN A 171 -13.12 -18.67 2.04
N GLY A 172 -14.27 -18.04 2.25
CA GLY A 172 -15.55 -18.38 1.63
C GLY A 172 -15.85 -17.54 0.40
N GLU A 173 -16.78 -16.58 0.56
CA GLU A 173 -17.36 -15.77 -0.52
C GLU A 173 -16.31 -15.10 -1.41
N LEU A 174 -15.24 -14.55 -0.82
CA LEU A 174 -14.19 -13.85 -1.55
C LEU A 174 -12.98 -14.75 -1.88
N GLY A 175 -13.04 -16.04 -1.54
CA GLY A 175 -11.89 -16.94 -1.63
C GLY A 175 -11.36 -17.16 -3.03
N SER A 176 -12.23 -17.13 -4.04
CA SER A 176 -11.86 -17.27 -5.46
C SER A 176 -11.35 -15.98 -6.10
N ALA A 177 -11.54 -14.82 -5.44
CA ALA A 177 -11.06 -13.54 -5.95
C ALA A 177 -9.52 -13.50 -5.94
N LEU A 178 -8.94 -12.75 -6.87
CA LEU A 178 -7.50 -12.71 -7.08
C LEU A 178 -6.86 -11.49 -6.39
N ASP A 179 -5.68 -11.67 -5.81
CA ASP A 179 -4.82 -10.59 -5.37
C ASP A 179 -4.03 -9.96 -6.53
N ALA A 180 -3.22 -8.93 -6.24
CA ALA A 180 -2.37 -8.25 -7.22
C ALA A 180 -1.35 -9.16 -7.94
N ARG A 181 -1.09 -10.37 -7.42
CA ARG A 181 -0.16 -11.35 -7.96
C ARG A 181 -0.88 -12.51 -8.66
N GLY A 182 -2.20 -12.42 -8.85
CA GLY A 182 -3.01 -13.47 -9.47
C GLY A 182 -3.27 -14.68 -8.56
N ARG A 183 -3.05 -14.57 -7.25
CA ARG A 183 -3.31 -15.66 -6.29
C ARG A 183 -4.71 -15.55 -5.74
N LYS A 184 -5.36 -16.67 -5.47
CA LYS A 184 -6.68 -16.71 -4.81
C LYS A 184 -6.55 -16.25 -3.35
N TRP A 185 -7.46 -15.40 -2.91
CA TRP A 185 -7.48 -14.91 -1.52
C TRP A 185 -7.63 -16.04 -0.50
N GLY A 186 -8.39 -17.09 -0.81
CA GLY A 186 -8.52 -18.26 0.05
C GLY A 186 -7.17 -18.92 0.35
N ASP A 187 -6.31 -19.05 -0.66
CA ASP A 187 -4.96 -19.61 -0.53
C ASP A 187 -4.03 -18.68 0.24
N VAL A 188 -4.15 -17.35 0.00
CA VAL A 188 -3.38 -16.34 0.72
C VAL A 188 -3.70 -16.36 2.22
N VAL A 189 -4.99 -16.43 2.58
CA VAL A 189 -5.43 -16.51 3.98
C VAL A 189 -5.00 -17.84 4.60
N ALA A 190 -5.23 -18.96 3.92
CA ALA A 190 -4.84 -20.27 4.43
C ALA A 190 -3.33 -20.35 4.70
N GLY A 191 -2.50 -19.85 3.78
CA GLY A 191 -1.05 -19.79 3.94
C GLY A 191 -0.64 -18.91 5.13
N LYS A 192 -1.29 -17.75 5.32
CA LYS A 192 -1.00 -16.88 6.47
C LYS A 192 -1.37 -17.53 7.80
N LEU A 193 -2.51 -18.20 7.88
CA LEU A 193 -2.96 -18.87 9.10
C LEU A 193 -2.03 -20.03 9.46
N ARG A 194 -1.62 -20.85 8.49
CA ARG A 194 -0.60 -21.89 8.69
C ARG A 194 0.71 -21.28 9.21
N ALA A 195 1.18 -20.21 8.59
CA ALA A 195 2.40 -19.53 9.04
C ALA A 195 2.30 -18.95 10.45
N THR A 196 1.10 -18.57 10.89
CA THR A 196 0.88 -17.94 12.20
C THR A 196 0.62 -18.96 13.30
N ASN A 197 0.04 -20.12 12.97
CA ASN A 197 -0.37 -21.14 13.95
C ASN A 197 0.63 -22.29 14.05
N ASP A 198 1.22 -22.69 12.92
CA ASP A 198 2.00 -23.92 12.79
C ASP A 198 3.49 -23.65 12.61
N LEU A 199 3.88 -22.53 12.00
CA LEU A 199 5.27 -22.15 11.75
C LEU A 199 5.82 -21.18 12.82
N VAL A 200 5.68 -21.57 14.09
CA VAL A 200 6.10 -20.77 15.24
C VAL A 200 7.01 -21.57 16.18
N ILE A 201 7.77 -20.87 17.03
CA ILE A 201 8.71 -21.46 17.98
C ILE A 201 8.01 -22.53 18.84
N GLY A 202 8.65 -23.68 18.99
CA GLY A 202 8.15 -24.81 19.79
C GLY A 202 7.20 -25.76 19.06
N LYS A 203 6.77 -25.42 17.83
CA LYS A 203 6.07 -26.38 16.95
C LYS A 203 7.06 -27.27 16.21
N VAL A 204 6.58 -28.46 15.83
CA VAL A 204 7.35 -29.38 14.98
C VAL A 204 7.48 -28.74 13.61
N ALA A 205 8.72 -28.62 13.12
CA ALA A 205 8.97 -28.15 11.76
C ALA A 205 8.26 -29.08 10.75
N PRO A 206 7.57 -28.54 9.73
CA PRO A 206 6.96 -29.35 8.68
C PRO A 206 8.00 -30.25 8.00
N GLU A 207 7.55 -31.39 7.49
CA GLU A 207 8.42 -32.22 6.66
C GLU A 207 8.84 -31.43 5.42
N ILE A 208 10.13 -31.52 5.09
CA ILE A 208 10.67 -31.02 3.83
C ILE A 208 11.30 -32.23 3.17
N GLU A 209 10.78 -32.59 2.01
CA GLU A 209 11.31 -33.66 1.20
C GLU A 209 11.62 -33.15 -0.21
N GLY A 210 12.66 -33.72 -0.82
CA GLY A 210 13.09 -33.33 -2.14
C GLY A 210 14.30 -34.12 -2.60
N THR A 211 14.94 -33.61 -3.64
CA THR A 211 16.18 -34.14 -4.18
C THR A 211 17.24 -33.06 -4.08
N ASP A 212 18.43 -33.42 -3.59
CA ASP A 212 19.56 -32.50 -3.51
C ASP A 212 20.26 -32.32 -4.87
N LEU A 213 21.37 -31.56 -4.88
CA LEU A 213 22.12 -31.24 -6.10
C LEU A 213 22.81 -32.48 -6.72
N ASP A 214 23.04 -33.54 -5.94
CA ASP A 214 23.68 -34.77 -6.37
C ASP A 214 22.64 -35.85 -6.75
N GLY A 215 21.36 -35.49 -6.79
CA GLY A 215 20.27 -36.41 -7.12
C GLY A 215 19.84 -37.32 -5.96
N GLN A 216 20.34 -37.09 -4.75
CA GLN A 216 20.00 -37.92 -3.59
C GLN A 216 18.69 -37.46 -2.94
N PRO A 217 17.85 -38.40 -2.46
CA PRO A 217 16.66 -38.05 -1.71
C PRO A 217 17.06 -37.38 -0.38
N PHE A 218 16.37 -36.29 -0.07
CA PHE A 218 16.54 -35.52 1.16
C PHE A 218 15.22 -35.51 1.92
N LYS A 219 15.26 -35.78 3.23
CA LYS A 219 14.15 -35.50 4.17
C LYS A 219 14.66 -34.78 5.41
N LEU A 220 13.93 -33.78 5.88
CA LEU A 220 14.28 -33.07 7.11
C LEU A 220 14.23 -34.00 8.33
N SER A 221 13.34 -34.98 8.33
CA SER A 221 13.25 -35.99 9.40
C SER A 221 14.48 -36.90 9.51
N ASP A 222 15.31 -37.03 8.48
CA ASP A 222 16.54 -37.84 8.54
C ASP A 222 17.61 -37.23 9.49
N TYR A 223 17.45 -35.95 9.84
CA TYR A 223 18.36 -35.21 10.72
C TYR A 223 17.88 -35.13 12.18
N ARG A 224 16.88 -35.92 12.58
CA ARG A 224 16.42 -35.99 13.98
C ARG A 224 17.60 -36.32 14.91
N GLY A 225 17.64 -35.66 16.08
CA GLY A 225 18.74 -35.74 17.03
C GLY A 225 19.91 -34.81 16.75
N LYS A 226 19.89 -34.06 15.64
CA LYS A 226 20.87 -33.01 15.32
C LYS A 226 20.25 -31.62 15.45
N ILE A 227 21.10 -30.61 15.69
CA ILE A 227 20.73 -29.21 15.48
C ILE A 227 20.85 -28.94 13.98
N VAL A 228 19.75 -28.50 13.36
CA VAL A 228 19.68 -28.23 11.92
C VAL A 228 19.41 -26.74 11.72
N VAL A 229 20.19 -26.12 10.84
CA VAL A 229 19.94 -24.77 10.34
C VAL A 229 19.47 -24.91 8.89
N LEU A 230 18.30 -24.37 8.58
CA LEU A 230 17.76 -24.31 7.23
C LEU A 230 17.92 -22.90 6.69
N ASP A 231 18.58 -22.78 5.55
CA ASP A 231 18.80 -21.52 4.84
C ASP A 231 18.12 -21.56 3.46
N PHE A 232 17.20 -20.64 3.23
CA PHE A 232 16.45 -20.53 1.97
C PHE A 232 17.06 -19.41 1.12
N TRP A 233 17.77 -19.79 0.06
CA TRP A 233 18.47 -18.87 -0.86
C TRP A 233 18.22 -19.19 -2.34
N GLY A 234 18.63 -18.31 -3.24
CA GLY A 234 18.58 -18.53 -4.70
C GLY A 234 19.55 -17.62 -5.46
N ASN A 235 19.95 -18.02 -6.67
CA ASN A 235 20.63 -17.17 -7.64
C ASN A 235 19.61 -16.61 -8.65
N TRP A 236 19.80 -15.37 -9.08
CA TRP A 236 18.92 -14.66 -10.00
C TRP A 236 19.69 -14.13 -11.20
#